data_AF-A0AA37SKR1-F1
#
_entry.id   AF-A0AA37SKR1-F1
#
_cell.length_a   1.000
_cell.length_b   1.000
_cell.length_c   1.000
_cell.angle_alpha   90.00
_cell.angle_beta   90.00
_cell.angle_gamma   90.00
#
_symmetry.space_group_name_H-M   'P 1'
#
loop_
_entity.id
_entity.type
_entity.pdbx_description
1 polymer ?
#
loop_
_entity_poly.entity_id
_entity_poly.type
_entity_poly.pdbx_seq_one_letter_code
_entity_poly.pdbx_strand_id
1 'polypeptide(L)'
;MAQIGRMLFYDRALSGSGKLSCASCHDPANHYGPTGNTSVFEGGADLHQQGRRAIPTLTYLERMPPFSIGPDLGNDDVAPRVIAVPNTGNQRGSKSATDTASSAAHIVPQGGLFWDGRVDTLQQQAGGPLFDPDEMASTPEHVTARLNTSLYRAALLALAGARGEKDPAFLREEALFAIGRYELEDPHFHEYSSRFDAWLEGKARFTPLERDGYLLFNDPQKGNCAACHLDHITRDGLPPLFTDHQYEALGAPRNMAISRNTVARYDDLGVCDSQPDGRKAFAAYCGMFMTPTLRNVATRHVFFHNGVFHTLKAVLDFYAVRDLQPEKFYPRGTDGKINIYNDIPEKYRSNIDTIDAPFDRRSGEAPVLTENERQAIIAFLETLTDMDAPSVDHVAATVTGQVGRGQDE
;
A
#
# COMPACT_ATOMS: atom_id res chain seq x y z
N MET A 1 22.53 -8.59 -8.47
CA MET A 1 21.57 -8.99 -7.42
C MET A 1 20.13 -8.90 -7.92
N ALA A 2 19.66 -7.74 -8.40
CA ALA A 2 18.30 -7.55 -8.91
C ALA A 2 17.86 -8.55 -10.01
N GLN A 3 18.74 -8.96 -10.93
CA GLN A 3 18.41 -9.98 -11.92
C GLN A 3 18.02 -11.34 -11.29
N ILE A 4 18.63 -11.70 -10.16
CA ILE A 4 18.26 -12.90 -9.40
C ILE A 4 16.92 -12.68 -8.69
N GLY A 5 16.73 -11.50 -8.10
CA GLY A 5 15.46 -11.08 -7.53
C GLY A 5 14.32 -11.18 -8.51
N ARG A 6 14.53 -10.73 -9.74
CA ARG A 6 13.57 -10.88 -10.83
C ARG A 6 13.24 -12.34 -11.08
N MET A 7 14.24 -13.21 -11.23
CA MET A 7 13.96 -14.64 -11.44
C MET A 7 13.16 -15.25 -10.29
N LEU A 8 13.46 -14.88 -9.04
CA LEU A 8 12.72 -15.31 -7.85
C LEU A 8 11.28 -14.76 -7.82
N PHE A 9 11.07 -13.50 -8.20
CA PHE A 9 9.77 -12.82 -8.19
C PHE A 9 8.72 -13.53 -9.06
N TYR A 10 9.15 -14.18 -10.14
CA TYR A 10 8.29 -14.96 -11.04
C TYR A 10 8.35 -16.49 -10.79
N ASP A 11 9.12 -16.96 -9.81
CA ASP A 11 9.29 -18.39 -9.57
C ASP A 11 8.13 -18.98 -8.75
N ARG A 12 7.17 -19.61 -9.44
CA ARG A 12 6.02 -20.25 -8.81
C ARG A 12 6.38 -21.44 -7.93
N ALA A 13 7.52 -22.07 -8.15
CA ALA A 13 7.95 -23.22 -7.36
C ALA A 13 8.43 -22.81 -5.96
N LEU A 14 8.51 -21.51 -5.66
CA LEU A 14 8.73 -21.01 -4.30
C LEU A 14 7.50 -21.18 -3.41
N SER A 15 6.28 -21.18 -3.95
CA SER A 15 5.08 -21.40 -3.12
C SER A 15 4.93 -22.87 -2.72
N GLY A 16 4.31 -23.11 -1.56
CA GLY A 16 3.99 -24.48 -1.10
C GLY A 16 3.05 -25.21 -2.06
N SER A 17 2.20 -24.47 -2.79
CA SER A 17 1.34 -25.01 -3.85
C SER A 17 2.06 -25.28 -5.17
N GLY A 18 3.26 -24.71 -5.38
CA GLY A 18 3.97 -24.70 -6.67
C GLY A 18 3.28 -23.91 -7.79
N LYS A 19 2.28 -23.10 -7.46
CA LYS A 19 1.39 -22.41 -8.43
C LYS A 19 1.41 -20.89 -8.31
N LEU A 20 1.96 -20.33 -7.24
CA LEU A 20 1.97 -18.89 -6.97
C LEU A 20 3.40 -18.35 -6.95
N SER A 21 3.58 -17.17 -7.50
CA SER A 21 4.79 -16.34 -7.40
C SER A 21 4.40 -14.95 -6.90
N CYS A 22 5.36 -14.08 -6.58
CA CYS A 22 5.08 -12.68 -6.25
C CYS A 22 4.25 -12.01 -7.38
N ALA A 23 4.63 -12.28 -8.64
CA ALA A 23 3.92 -11.81 -9.83
C ALA A 23 2.48 -12.34 -10.01
N SER A 24 2.04 -13.33 -9.23
CA SER A 24 0.65 -13.79 -9.26
C SER A 24 -0.31 -12.78 -8.63
N CYS A 25 0.19 -12.01 -7.66
CA CYS A 25 -0.54 -10.98 -6.93
C CYS A 25 -0.16 -9.56 -7.40
N HIS A 26 1.08 -9.40 -7.87
CA HIS A 26 1.67 -8.13 -8.27
C HIS A 26 2.04 -8.17 -9.75
N ASP A 27 1.05 -7.93 -10.61
CA ASP A 27 1.22 -8.00 -12.06
C ASP A 27 1.90 -6.74 -12.60
N PRO A 28 3.07 -6.85 -13.26
CA PRO A 28 3.73 -5.69 -13.89
C PRO A 28 2.84 -4.96 -14.89
N ALA A 29 1.95 -5.68 -15.60
CA ALA A 29 1.02 -5.07 -16.55
C ALA A 29 -0.10 -4.26 -15.87
N ASN A 30 -0.22 -4.37 -14.54
CA ASN A 30 -1.11 -3.55 -13.72
C ASN A 30 -0.34 -2.81 -12.62
N HIS A 31 0.83 -2.26 -12.98
CA HIS A 31 1.67 -1.45 -12.09
C HIS A 31 1.99 -2.19 -10.78
N TYR A 32 2.34 -3.47 -10.88
CA TYR A 32 2.59 -4.36 -9.75
C TYR A 32 1.46 -4.41 -8.70
N GLY A 33 0.23 -4.13 -9.12
CA GLY A 33 -1.00 -4.35 -8.37
C GLY A 33 -1.73 -5.62 -8.82
N PRO A 34 -2.83 -5.98 -8.15
CA PRO A 34 -3.66 -7.13 -8.54
C PRO A 34 -4.48 -6.81 -9.81
N THR A 35 -4.65 -7.79 -10.70
CA THR A 35 -5.48 -7.65 -11.92
C THR A 35 -6.96 -7.95 -11.71
N GLY A 36 -7.32 -8.58 -10.58
CA GLY A 36 -8.68 -8.99 -10.27
C GLY A 36 -9.46 -7.96 -9.46
N ASN A 37 -10.79 -8.13 -9.46
CA ASN A 37 -11.71 -7.33 -8.63
C ASN A 37 -12.01 -7.99 -7.28
N THR A 38 -11.30 -9.05 -6.90
CA THR A 38 -11.50 -9.75 -5.62
C THR A 38 -10.89 -8.95 -4.48
N SER A 39 -11.65 -8.72 -3.40
CA SER A 39 -11.19 -7.90 -2.27
C SER A 39 -9.92 -8.42 -1.59
N VAL A 40 -9.74 -9.74 -1.58
CA VAL A 40 -8.56 -10.44 -1.08
C VAL A 40 -8.19 -11.58 -2.03
N PHE A 41 -6.91 -11.95 -2.06
CA PHE A 41 -6.40 -13.02 -2.93
C PHE A 41 -6.59 -14.40 -2.29
N GLU A 42 -6.72 -15.44 -3.11
CA GLU A 42 -6.78 -16.83 -2.65
C GLU A 42 -5.40 -17.50 -2.77
N GLY A 43 -4.84 -17.89 -1.63
CA GLY A 43 -3.58 -18.58 -1.50
C GLY A 43 -3.68 -19.86 -0.67
N GLY A 44 -2.60 -20.19 0.01
CA GLY A 44 -2.46 -21.46 0.72
C GLY A 44 -1.89 -22.58 -0.14
N ALA A 45 -1.61 -23.71 0.50
CA ALA A 45 -1.03 -24.88 -0.16
C ALA A 45 -1.94 -25.47 -1.26
N ASP A 46 -3.26 -25.24 -1.17
CA ASP A 46 -4.28 -25.72 -2.10
C ASP A 46 -5.00 -24.59 -2.88
N LEU A 47 -4.65 -23.32 -2.65
CA LEU A 47 -5.28 -22.13 -3.26
C LEU A 47 -6.72 -21.86 -2.80
N HIS A 48 -7.09 -22.28 -1.59
CA HIS A 48 -8.43 -22.05 -1.03
C HIS A 48 -8.45 -21.17 0.23
N GLN A 49 -7.33 -20.60 0.63
CA GLN A 49 -7.25 -19.71 1.79
C GLN A 49 -7.32 -18.26 1.36
N GLN A 50 -8.24 -17.51 1.94
CA GLN A 50 -8.34 -16.08 1.67
C GLN A 50 -7.28 -15.31 2.46
N GLY A 51 -6.55 -14.44 1.77
CA GLY A 51 -5.69 -13.44 2.38
C GLY A 51 -6.47 -12.50 3.33
N ARG A 52 -5.71 -11.72 4.11
CA ARG A 52 -6.28 -10.86 5.16
C ARG A 52 -6.69 -9.46 4.67
N ARG A 53 -6.02 -8.96 3.64
CA ARG A 53 -6.14 -7.58 3.14
C ARG A 53 -6.07 -7.53 1.62
N ALA A 54 -6.54 -6.42 1.05
CA ALA A 54 -6.35 -6.10 -0.35
C ALA A 54 -4.86 -5.94 -0.68
N ILE A 55 -4.46 -6.40 -1.86
CA ILE A 55 -3.07 -6.31 -2.32
C ILE A 55 -2.77 -4.87 -2.75
N PRO A 56 -1.78 -4.17 -2.17
CA PRO A 56 -1.33 -2.87 -2.65
C PRO A 56 -0.45 -3.01 -3.90
N THR A 57 -0.25 -1.92 -4.65
CA THR A 57 0.82 -1.85 -5.65
C THR A 57 2.18 -1.93 -4.97
N LEU A 58 3.19 -2.51 -5.65
CA LEU A 58 4.60 -2.42 -5.23
C LEU A 58 5.34 -1.23 -5.83
N THR A 59 4.70 -0.45 -6.68
CA THR A 59 5.32 0.77 -7.24
C THR A 59 5.56 1.81 -6.14
N TYR A 60 6.64 2.56 -6.29
CA TYR A 60 7.02 3.70 -5.46
C TYR A 60 7.39 3.36 -4.00
N LEU A 61 7.77 2.11 -3.72
CA LEU A 61 8.22 1.67 -2.39
C LEU A 61 9.70 2.00 -2.11
N GLU A 62 10.49 2.42 -3.10
CA GLU A 62 11.92 2.72 -2.96
C GLU A 62 12.21 3.90 -2.01
N ARG A 63 11.20 4.73 -1.78
CA ARG A 63 11.23 5.90 -0.90
C ARG A 63 10.49 5.70 0.42
N MET A 64 9.98 4.50 0.69
CA MET A 64 9.30 4.21 1.95
C MET A 64 10.30 4.24 3.12
N PRO A 65 10.14 5.13 4.12
CA PRO A 65 11.01 5.14 5.29
C PRO A 65 10.73 3.94 6.20
N PRO A 66 11.66 3.54 7.08
CA PRO A 66 11.37 2.60 8.17
C PRO A 66 10.24 3.08 9.08
N PHE A 67 9.55 2.14 9.72
CA PHE A 67 8.47 2.46 10.65
C PHE A 67 8.99 3.27 11.83
N SER A 68 8.24 4.30 12.20
CA SER A 68 8.52 5.12 13.38
C SER A 68 7.24 5.74 13.92
N ILE A 69 7.29 6.16 15.17
CA ILE A 69 6.26 6.97 15.80
C ILE A 69 6.94 8.24 16.29
N GLY A 70 6.50 9.38 15.79
CA GLY A 70 7.19 10.64 15.99
C GLY A 70 6.38 11.84 15.50
N PRO A 71 6.95 13.05 15.61
CA PRO A 71 6.34 14.25 15.03
C PRO A 71 6.20 14.07 13.52
N ASP A 72 5.09 14.54 12.98
CA ASP A 72 4.89 14.64 11.53
C ASP A 72 6.02 15.50 10.91
N LEU A 73 6.65 14.99 9.85
CA LEU A 73 7.76 15.65 9.16
C LEU A 73 7.33 16.32 7.85
N GLY A 74 6.03 16.36 7.53
CA GLY A 74 5.49 16.87 6.29
C GLY A 74 5.98 16.05 5.08
N ASN A 75 6.51 16.72 4.07
CA ASN A 75 6.96 16.13 2.79
C ASN A 75 8.43 15.64 2.79
N ASP A 76 8.97 15.26 3.95
CA ASP A 76 10.32 14.71 4.07
C ASP A 76 10.27 13.17 4.18
N ASP A 77 10.88 12.46 3.22
CA ASP A 77 10.92 10.98 3.17
C ASP A 77 11.88 10.34 4.22
N VAL A 78 12.28 11.10 5.23
CA VAL A 78 13.26 10.68 6.25
C VAL A 78 12.51 10.20 7.49
N ALA A 79 12.84 9.02 8.02
CA ALA A 79 12.24 8.58 9.28
C ALA A 79 12.63 9.50 10.46
N PRO A 80 11.68 9.97 11.29
CA PRO A 80 11.96 10.72 12.50
C PRO A 80 12.72 9.84 13.51
N ARG A 81 13.45 10.50 14.42
CA ARG A 81 13.97 9.81 15.61
C ARG A 81 12.78 9.36 16.46
N VAL A 82 12.71 8.06 16.75
CA VAL A 82 11.67 7.44 17.59
C VAL A 82 11.52 8.20 18.91
N ILE A 83 10.34 8.77 19.16
CA ILE A 83 9.97 9.38 20.44
C ILE A 83 9.07 8.38 21.18
N ALA A 84 9.30 8.17 22.47
CA ALA A 84 8.48 7.29 23.29
C ALA A 84 6.98 7.67 23.16
N VAL A 85 6.13 6.67 22.92
CA VAL A 85 4.67 6.84 22.81
C VAL A 85 4.15 7.47 24.10
N PRO A 86 3.46 8.63 24.05
CA PRO A 86 2.89 9.23 25.25
C PRO A 86 1.84 8.29 25.88
N ASN A 87 1.96 8.06 27.20
CA ASN A 87 0.96 7.33 28.00
C ASN A 87 -0.36 8.12 28.20
N THR A 88 -0.44 9.33 27.67
CA THR A 88 -1.62 10.19 27.69
C THR A 88 -2.21 10.21 26.28
N GLY A 89 -3.51 9.93 26.16
CA GLY A 89 -4.21 9.85 24.87
C GLY A 89 -3.76 10.91 23.88
N ASN A 90 -3.44 10.45 22.67
CA ASN A 90 -2.95 11.32 21.61
C ASN A 90 -4.06 12.31 21.24
N GLN A 91 -3.79 13.61 21.34
CA GLN A 91 -4.69 14.64 20.86
C GLN A 91 -4.52 14.71 19.34
N ARG A 92 -5.49 14.19 18.60
CA ARG A 92 -5.60 14.34 17.14
C ARG A 92 -5.79 15.82 16.84
N GLY A 93 -4.93 16.42 16.02
CA GLY A 93 -5.16 17.76 15.50
C GLY A 93 -5.57 17.72 14.05
N SER A 94 -6.07 18.85 13.57
CA SER A 94 -6.56 18.99 12.22
C SER A 94 -5.42 18.98 11.21
N LYS A 95 -5.56 18.22 10.12
CA LYS A 95 -4.69 18.25 8.96
C LYS A 95 -5.25 19.18 7.87
N SER A 96 -4.37 19.95 7.24
CA SER A 96 -4.72 20.91 6.19
C SER A 96 -3.73 20.86 5.04
N ALA A 97 -4.23 20.80 3.81
CA ALA A 97 -3.42 20.85 2.59
C ALA A 97 -2.56 22.13 2.47
N THR A 98 -2.90 23.20 3.19
CA THR A 98 -2.17 24.48 3.15
C THR A 98 -1.14 24.64 4.27
N ASP A 99 -1.13 23.75 5.26
CA ASP A 99 -0.21 23.81 6.41
C ASP A 99 0.09 22.40 6.97
N THR A 100 0.68 21.56 6.12
CA THR A 100 1.17 20.22 6.50
C THR A 100 2.35 20.27 7.49
N ALA A 101 2.90 21.46 7.78
CA ALA A 101 3.92 21.64 8.80
C ALA A 101 3.32 21.85 10.20
N SER A 102 2.12 22.42 10.32
CA SER A 102 1.43 22.58 11.61
C SER A 102 1.02 21.24 12.25
N SER A 103 0.86 20.19 11.44
CA SER A 103 0.62 18.83 11.92
C SER A 103 1.86 18.19 12.57
N ALA A 104 3.06 18.78 12.42
CA ALA A 104 4.32 18.35 13.03
C ALA A 104 4.31 18.26 14.56
N ALA A 105 3.32 18.86 15.22
CA ALA A 105 3.11 18.71 16.66
C ALA A 105 2.51 17.35 17.07
N HIS A 106 1.97 16.57 16.12
CA HIS A 106 1.28 15.31 16.39
C HIS A 106 2.24 14.13 16.34
N ILE A 107 2.16 13.26 17.36
CA ILE A 107 2.89 12.00 17.39
C ILE A 107 2.09 10.98 16.57
N VAL A 108 2.54 10.69 15.37
CA VAL A 108 1.85 9.81 14.43
C VAL A 108 2.74 8.62 14.05
N PRO A 109 2.17 7.42 13.83
CA PRO A 109 2.90 6.36 13.14
C PRO A 109 3.14 6.75 11.69
N GLN A 110 4.29 6.37 11.16
CA GLN A 110 4.67 6.60 9.77
C GLN A 110 5.73 5.61 9.28
N GLY A 111 5.84 5.45 7.97
CA GLY A 111 6.79 4.54 7.32
C GLY A 111 6.43 3.06 7.55
N GLY A 112 7.38 2.18 7.25
CA GLY A 112 7.18 0.73 7.26
C GLY A 112 6.43 0.26 6.02
N LEU A 113 6.43 -1.06 5.81
CA LEU A 113 5.78 -1.72 4.69
C LEU A 113 4.56 -2.52 5.16
N PHE A 114 3.69 -2.87 4.19
CA PHE A 114 2.32 -3.34 4.38
C PHE A 114 1.38 -2.28 4.99
N TRP A 115 0.07 -2.51 4.89
CA TRP A 115 -0.95 -1.61 5.43
C TRP A 115 -0.84 -1.25 6.92
N ASP A 116 -0.08 -2.01 7.72
CA ASP A 116 0.13 -1.82 9.16
C ASP A 116 1.57 -1.51 9.56
N GLY A 117 2.51 -1.36 8.61
CA GLY A 117 3.89 -0.96 8.90
C GLY A 117 4.72 -2.00 9.64
N ARG A 118 4.32 -3.28 9.60
CA ARG A 118 4.90 -4.33 10.45
C ARG A 118 6.33 -4.75 10.10
N VAL A 119 6.89 -4.29 8.98
CA VAL A 119 8.29 -4.55 8.57
C VAL A 119 8.93 -3.31 7.97
N ASP A 120 10.25 -3.21 8.02
CA ASP A 120 11.00 -2.00 7.65
C ASP A 120 11.80 -2.13 6.34
N THR A 121 11.84 -3.32 5.74
CA THR A 121 12.68 -3.58 4.58
C THR A 121 11.95 -4.43 3.54
N LEU A 122 12.27 -4.20 2.25
CA LEU A 122 11.74 -5.02 1.14
C LEU A 122 12.11 -6.50 1.29
N GLN A 123 13.26 -6.82 1.91
CA GLN A 123 13.64 -8.20 2.25
C GLN A 123 12.65 -8.84 3.23
N GLN A 124 12.32 -8.15 4.34
CA GLN A 124 11.34 -8.65 5.30
C GLN A 124 9.94 -8.70 4.68
N GLN A 125 9.59 -7.72 3.86
CA GLN A 125 8.32 -7.68 3.13
C GLN A 125 8.20 -8.89 2.19
N ALA A 126 9.23 -9.24 1.43
CA ALA A 126 9.23 -10.39 0.53
C ALA A 126 9.07 -11.73 1.29
N GLY A 127 9.62 -11.81 2.51
CA GLY A 127 9.47 -12.98 3.38
C GLY A 127 8.06 -13.17 3.92
N GLY A 128 7.30 -12.09 4.13
CA GLY A 128 5.92 -12.13 4.64
C GLY A 128 4.99 -13.05 3.85
N PRO A 129 4.64 -12.73 2.58
CA PRO A 129 3.74 -13.52 1.76
C PRO A 129 4.32 -14.90 1.43
N LEU A 130 5.65 -15.03 1.33
CA LEU A 130 6.31 -16.30 1.03
C LEU A 130 6.00 -17.39 2.07
N PHE A 131 5.96 -17.01 3.35
CA PHE A 131 5.75 -17.93 4.47
C PHE A 131 4.37 -17.81 5.12
N ASP A 132 3.51 -16.88 4.68
CA ASP A 132 2.14 -16.79 5.18
C ASP A 132 1.32 -18.01 4.68
N PRO A 133 0.69 -18.79 5.58
CA PRO A 133 -0.10 -19.96 5.21
C PRO A 133 -1.36 -19.64 4.40
N ASP A 134 -1.82 -18.38 4.41
CA ASP A 134 -2.97 -17.92 3.64
C ASP A 134 -2.56 -17.33 2.28
N GLU A 135 -1.25 -17.20 2.00
CA GLU A 135 -0.70 -16.64 0.76
C GLU A 135 0.13 -17.67 -0.02
N MET A 136 1.47 -17.61 0.00
CA MET A 136 2.29 -18.58 -0.74
C MET A 136 2.53 -19.88 0.02
N ALA A 137 2.29 -19.91 1.34
CA ALA A 137 2.33 -21.10 2.20
C ALA A 137 3.58 -21.98 2.03
N SER A 138 4.74 -21.36 1.80
CA SER A 138 6.01 -22.08 1.72
C SER A 138 6.59 -22.37 3.11
N THR A 139 7.63 -23.21 3.16
CA THR A 139 8.43 -23.42 4.36
C THR A 139 9.91 -23.09 4.08
N PRO A 140 10.72 -22.77 5.11
CA PRO A 140 12.15 -22.57 4.93
C PRO A 140 12.83 -23.75 4.23
N GLU A 141 12.42 -24.98 4.50
CA GLU A 141 12.95 -26.19 3.87
C GLU A 141 12.57 -26.27 2.39
N HIS A 142 11.31 -25.99 2.06
CA HIS A 142 10.81 -25.95 0.68
C HIS A 142 11.60 -24.92 -0.14
N VAL A 143 11.70 -23.68 0.38
CA VAL A 143 12.45 -22.61 -0.29
C VAL A 143 13.90 -23.05 -0.51
N THR A 144 14.55 -23.61 0.50
CA THR A 144 15.94 -24.12 0.37
C THR A 144 16.08 -25.18 -0.71
N ALA A 145 15.15 -26.15 -0.74
CA ALA A 145 15.15 -27.19 -1.76
C ALA A 145 14.96 -26.59 -3.16
N ARG A 146 14.09 -25.58 -3.29
CA ARG A 146 13.90 -24.85 -4.55
C ARG A 146 15.15 -24.08 -4.96
N LEU A 147 15.76 -23.31 -4.06
CA LEU A 147 17.02 -22.59 -4.33
C LEU A 147 18.11 -23.55 -4.82
N ASN A 148 18.22 -24.75 -4.22
CA ASN A 148 19.20 -25.75 -4.59
C ASN A 148 18.99 -26.42 -5.97
N THR A 149 17.80 -26.32 -6.54
CA THR A 149 17.47 -26.92 -7.85
C THR A 149 17.18 -25.86 -8.92
N SER A 150 17.30 -24.58 -8.57
CA SER A 150 16.99 -23.45 -9.44
C SER A 150 18.11 -23.14 -10.44
N LEU A 151 17.74 -22.51 -11.55
CA LEU A 151 18.69 -22.01 -12.55
C LEU A 151 19.58 -20.87 -12.01
N TYR A 152 19.08 -20.12 -11.03
CA TYR A 152 19.77 -18.98 -10.45
C TYR A 152 20.65 -19.34 -9.24
N ARG A 153 20.73 -20.63 -8.85
CA ARG A 153 21.55 -21.10 -7.73
C ARG A 153 23.01 -20.68 -7.83
N ALA A 154 23.63 -20.92 -8.99
CA ALA A 154 25.05 -20.66 -9.19
C ALA A 154 25.37 -19.15 -9.03
N ALA A 155 24.54 -18.30 -9.62
CA ALA A 155 24.66 -16.85 -9.48
C ALA A 155 24.40 -16.39 -8.03
N LEU A 156 23.42 -16.98 -7.35
CA LEU A 156 23.11 -16.66 -5.95
C LEU A 156 24.27 -17.04 -5.02
N LEU A 157 24.87 -18.22 -5.19
CA LEU A 157 26.04 -18.63 -4.41
C LEU A 157 27.28 -17.78 -4.70
N ALA A 158 27.48 -17.35 -5.95
CA ALA A 158 28.57 -16.46 -6.29
C ALA A 158 28.48 -15.12 -5.53
N LEU A 159 27.26 -14.61 -5.30
CA LEU A 159 27.02 -13.39 -4.51
C LEU A 159 27.07 -13.65 -2.99
N ALA A 160 26.48 -14.75 -2.53
CA ALA A 160 26.44 -15.14 -1.12
C ALA A 160 27.80 -15.62 -0.57
N GLY A 161 28.72 -15.98 -1.47
CA GLY A 161 30.05 -16.50 -1.16
C GLY A 161 30.04 -17.81 -0.38
N ALA A 162 31.19 -18.12 0.22
CA ALA A 162 31.40 -19.37 0.97
C ALA A 162 30.43 -19.59 2.15
N ARG A 163 29.79 -18.52 2.64
CA ARG A 163 28.76 -18.63 3.67
C ARG A 163 27.47 -19.21 3.10
N GLY A 164 27.02 -18.74 1.93
CA GLY A 164 25.82 -19.26 1.26
C GLY A 164 25.91 -20.74 0.91
N GLU A 165 27.10 -21.27 0.66
CA GLU A 165 27.31 -22.70 0.43
C GLU A 165 27.13 -23.56 1.69
N LYS A 166 27.40 -22.98 2.88
CA LYS A 166 27.45 -23.71 4.15
C LYS A 166 26.22 -23.49 5.03
N ASP A 167 25.52 -22.37 4.82
CA ASP A 167 24.41 -21.92 5.65
C ASP A 167 23.16 -21.71 4.78
N PRO A 168 22.27 -22.72 4.74
CA PRO A 168 21.03 -22.61 3.98
C PRO A 168 20.12 -21.48 4.45
N ALA A 169 20.19 -21.08 5.73
CA ALA A 169 19.41 -19.96 6.23
C ALA A 169 19.93 -18.65 5.64
N PHE A 170 21.25 -18.46 5.66
CA PHE A 170 21.87 -17.31 5.01
C PHE A 170 21.56 -17.26 3.51
N LEU A 171 21.63 -18.39 2.79
CA LEU A 171 21.29 -18.42 1.37
C LEU A 171 19.83 -17.99 1.09
N ARG A 172 18.89 -18.33 1.98
CA ARG A 172 17.50 -17.87 1.89
C ARG A 172 17.38 -16.37 2.12
N GLU A 173 18.08 -15.82 3.10
CA GLU A 173 18.11 -14.37 3.33
C GLU A 173 18.68 -13.62 2.13
N GLU A 174 19.74 -14.14 1.51
CA GLU A 174 20.28 -13.58 0.26
C GLU A 174 19.27 -13.65 -0.89
N ALA A 175 18.46 -14.72 -0.98
CA ALA A 175 17.39 -14.79 -1.97
C ALA A 175 16.29 -13.73 -1.72
N LEU A 176 15.84 -13.56 -0.48
CA LEU A 176 14.86 -12.52 -0.12
C LEU A 176 15.43 -11.12 -0.35
N PHE A 177 16.69 -10.90 0.00
CA PHE A 177 17.39 -9.65 -0.29
C PHE A 177 17.45 -9.40 -1.79
N ALA A 178 17.65 -10.44 -2.61
CA ALA A 178 17.65 -10.32 -4.06
C ALA A 178 16.29 -9.81 -4.59
N ILE A 179 15.17 -10.34 -4.08
CA ILE A 179 13.82 -9.86 -4.42
C ILE A 179 13.69 -8.38 -4.06
N GLY A 180 14.08 -7.97 -2.85
CA GLY A 180 14.06 -6.57 -2.45
C GLY A 180 14.94 -5.67 -3.33
N ARG A 181 16.08 -6.19 -3.84
CA ARG A 181 16.90 -5.46 -4.83
C ARG A 181 16.23 -5.35 -6.19
N TYR A 182 15.42 -6.33 -6.61
CA TYR A 182 14.64 -6.21 -7.84
C TYR A 182 13.58 -5.11 -7.73
N GLU A 183 12.80 -5.11 -6.65
CA GLU A 183 11.78 -4.09 -6.38
C GLU A 183 12.38 -2.68 -6.26
N LEU A 184 13.62 -2.57 -5.79
CA LEU A 184 14.34 -1.29 -5.69
C LEU A 184 15.01 -0.83 -6.99
N GLU A 185 15.67 -1.74 -7.72
CA GLU A 185 16.55 -1.37 -8.84
C GLU A 185 15.84 -1.38 -10.19
N ASP A 186 14.77 -2.15 -10.36
CA ASP A 186 14.06 -2.19 -11.64
C ASP A 186 13.22 -0.91 -11.82
N PRO A 187 13.47 -0.09 -12.85
CA PRO A 187 12.78 1.19 -13.03
C PRO A 187 11.26 1.08 -13.17
N HIS A 188 10.72 -0.10 -13.53
CA HIS A 188 9.27 -0.29 -13.65
C HIS A 188 8.54 -0.20 -12.31
N PHE A 189 9.25 -0.27 -11.18
CA PHE A 189 8.65 0.02 -9.88
C PHE A 189 8.54 1.52 -9.59
N HIS A 190 9.23 2.39 -10.33
CA HIS A 190 9.28 3.82 -10.07
C HIS A 190 9.53 4.62 -11.34
N GLU A 191 8.63 4.46 -12.32
CA GLU A 191 8.82 5.02 -13.66
C GLU A 191 8.70 6.55 -13.71
N TYR A 192 7.86 7.14 -12.85
CA TYR A 192 7.52 8.57 -12.87
C TYR A 192 7.14 9.04 -14.28
N SER A 193 6.32 8.25 -14.98
CA SER A 193 6.03 8.42 -16.41
C SER A 193 4.62 8.94 -16.67
N SER A 194 3.89 9.33 -15.64
CA SER A 194 2.48 9.72 -15.75
C SER A 194 2.26 11.05 -16.48
N ARG A 195 1.01 11.32 -16.85
CA ARG A 195 0.63 12.63 -17.42
C ARG A 195 0.85 13.76 -16.44
N PHE A 196 0.68 13.50 -15.14
CA PHE A 196 1.00 14.45 -14.08
C PHE A 196 2.49 14.78 -14.05
N ASP A 197 3.37 13.78 -14.18
CA ASP A 197 4.81 14.00 -14.25
C ASP A 197 5.19 14.82 -15.49
N ALA A 198 4.60 14.51 -16.66
CA ALA A 198 4.77 15.32 -17.86
C ALA A 198 4.26 16.78 -17.68
N TRP A 199 3.21 16.99 -16.87
CA TRP A 199 2.74 18.35 -16.53
C TRP A 199 3.72 19.09 -15.61
N LEU A 200 4.27 18.42 -14.59
CA LEU A 200 5.33 18.98 -13.73
C LEU A 200 6.54 19.42 -14.54
N GLU A 201 6.90 18.67 -15.59
CA GLU A 201 8.00 18.99 -16.50
C GLU A 201 7.64 20.04 -17.58
N GLY A 202 6.40 20.53 -17.60
CA GLY A 202 5.91 21.47 -18.61
C GLY A 202 5.72 20.87 -20.01
N LYS A 203 5.74 19.54 -20.13
CA LYS A 203 5.54 18.77 -21.38
C LYS A 203 4.07 18.46 -21.65
N ALA A 204 3.20 18.53 -20.64
CA ALA A 204 1.76 18.34 -20.76
C ALA A 204 0.97 19.50 -20.15
N ARG A 205 -0.33 19.55 -20.44
CA ARG A 205 -1.29 20.49 -19.83
C ARG A 205 -2.51 19.73 -19.36
N PHE A 206 -3.03 20.10 -18.20
CA PHE A 206 -4.31 19.59 -17.77
C PHE A 206 -5.44 20.02 -18.71
N THR A 207 -6.40 19.13 -18.91
CA THR A 207 -7.73 19.54 -19.39
C THR A 207 -8.40 20.43 -18.34
N PRO A 208 -9.44 21.20 -18.70
CA PRO A 208 -10.18 21.98 -17.70
C PRO A 208 -10.69 21.12 -16.53
N LEU A 209 -11.18 19.91 -16.81
CA LEU A 209 -11.68 18.99 -15.78
C LEU A 209 -10.56 18.47 -14.87
N GLU A 210 -9.43 18.04 -15.45
CA GLU A 210 -8.24 17.61 -14.70
C GLU A 210 -7.73 18.74 -13.78
N ARG A 211 -7.68 19.98 -14.29
CA ARG A 211 -7.24 21.15 -13.52
C ARG A 211 -8.20 21.46 -12.38
N ASP A 212 -9.50 21.45 -12.65
CA ASP A 212 -10.50 21.72 -11.62
C ASP A 212 -10.45 20.63 -10.52
N GLY A 213 -10.21 19.37 -10.92
CA GLY A 213 -9.93 18.26 -10.01
C GLY A 213 -8.69 18.47 -9.14
N TYR A 214 -7.57 18.89 -9.75
CA TYR A 214 -6.32 19.19 -9.05
C TYR A 214 -6.51 20.30 -7.99
N LEU A 215 -7.27 21.36 -8.33
CA LEU A 215 -7.57 22.44 -7.40
C LEU A 215 -8.45 21.96 -6.23
N LEU A 216 -9.47 21.15 -6.50
CA LEU A 216 -10.35 20.58 -5.46
C LEU A 216 -9.61 19.60 -4.54
N PHE A 217 -8.69 18.82 -5.09
CA PHE A 217 -7.83 17.90 -4.35
C PHE A 217 -6.98 18.63 -3.30
N ASN A 218 -6.50 19.84 -3.65
CA ASN A 218 -5.63 20.67 -2.82
C ASN A 218 -6.36 21.69 -1.94
N ASP A 219 -7.66 21.91 -2.14
CA ASP A 219 -8.40 22.92 -1.40
C ASP A 219 -8.80 22.38 -0.01
N PRO A 220 -8.31 22.99 1.08
CA PRO A 220 -8.56 22.53 2.45
C PRO A 220 -10.00 22.73 2.92
N GLN A 221 -10.80 23.54 2.23
CA GLN A 221 -12.22 23.70 2.49
C GLN A 221 -13.08 22.78 1.62
N LYS A 222 -12.44 22.04 0.69
CA LYS A 222 -13.06 21.13 -0.25
C LYS A 222 -12.58 19.69 -0.05
N GLY A 223 -11.71 19.20 -0.93
CA GLY A 223 -11.25 17.83 -0.88
C GLY A 223 -10.26 17.59 0.24
N ASN A 224 -9.42 18.59 0.55
CA ASN A 224 -8.33 18.52 1.54
C ASN A 224 -7.46 17.25 1.39
N CYS A 225 -7.45 16.63 0.21
CA CYS A 225 -6.88 15.32 -0.02
C CYS A 225 -5.36 15.38 0.14
N ALA A 226 -4.76 16.48 -0.31
CA ALA A 226 -3.33 16.77 -0.18
C ALA A 226 -2.84 16.94 1.27
N ALA A 227 -3.74 16.96 2.26
CA ALA A 227 -3.34 16.97 3.67
C ALA A 227 -2.72 15.64 4.13
N CYS A 228 -3.08 14.52 3.47
CA CYS A 228 -2.46 13.21 3.66
C CYS A 228 -1.81 12.69 2.37
N HIS A 229 -2.39 12.99 1.21
CA HIS A 229 -1.88 12.57 -0.09
C HIS A 229 -1.07 13.68 -0.77
N LEU A 230 0.11 13.97 -0.20
CA LEU A 230 0.95 15.13 -0.54
C LEU A 230 1.25 15.25 -2.04
N ASP A 231 0.98 16.42 -2.63
CA ASP A 231 1.18 16.68 -4.07
C ASP A 231 2.43 17.52 -4.39
N HIS A 232 3.28 17.77 -3.40
CA HIS A 232 4.42 18.66 -3.51
C HIS A 232 5.71 17.92 -3.88
N ILE A 233 6.53 18.56 -4.72
CA ILE A 233 7.92 18.12 -4.98
C ILE A 233 8.69 18.19 -3.66
N THR A 234 9.48 17.14 -3.37
CA THR A 234 10.29 17.11 -2.14
C THR A 234 11.43 18.13 -2.19
N ARG A 235 12.08 18.39 -1.05
CA ARG A 235 13.22 19.31 -0.98
C ARG A 235 14.37 18.92 -1.91
N ASP A 236 14.53 17.63 -2.16
CA ASP A 236 15.55 17.08 -3.05
C ASP A 236 15.12 17.02 -4.53
N GLY A 237 13.98 17.62 -4.87
CA GLY A 237 13.50 17.76 -6.24
C GLY A 237 12.80 16.51 -6.79
N LEU A 238 12.41 15.56 -5.93
CA LEU A 238 11.72 14.34 -6.38
C LEU A 238 10.22 14.59 -6.56
N PRO A 239 9.57 13.97 -7.57
CA PRO A 239 8.13 14.06 -7.76
C PRO A 239 7.35 13.60 -6.52
N PRO A 240 6.13 14.13 -6.28
CA PRO A 240 5.29 13.70 -5.16
C PRO A 240 4.90 12.24 -5.30
N LEU A 241 4.80 11.54 -4.18
CA LEU A 241 4.27 10.18 -4.11
C LEU A 241 2.78 10.14 -3.77
N PHE A 242 2.14 11.28 -3.49
CA PHE A 242 0.73 11.34 -3.07
C PHE A 242 0.46 10.50 -1.81
N THR A 243 1.38 10.58 -0.86
CA THR A 243 1.28 9.99 0.48
C THR A 243 2.23 10.74 1.41
N ASP A 244 1.84 10.87 2.67
CA ASP A 244 2.66 11.32 3.79
C ASP A 244 3.36 10.15 4.52
N HIS A 245 3.14 8.92 4.04
CA HIS A 245 3.54 7.67 4.67
C HIS A 245 2.99 7.47 6.10
N GLN A 246 1.99 8.24 6.50
CA GLN A 246 1.36 8.15 7.82
C GLN A 246 0.19 7.18 7.82
N TYR A 247 -0.48 7.08 8.96
CA TYR A 247 -1.55 6.12 9.18
C TYR A 247 -2.81 6.82 9.69
N GLU A 248 -3.94 6.50 9.07
CA GLU A 248 -5.23 7.11 9.39
C GLU A 248 -6.31 6.07 9.66
N ALA A 249 -7.22 6.43 10.58
CA ALA A 249 -8.42 5.65 10.85
C ALA A 249 -9.63 6.32 10.20
N LEU A 250 -9.94 5.92 8.97
CA LEU A 250 -11.05 6.52 8.21
C LEU A 250 -12.40 5.82 8.44
N GLY A 251 -12.42 4.70 9.18
CA GLY A 251 -13.65 3.98 9.50
C GLY A 251 -14.33 3.32 8.30
N ALA A 252 -13.57 2.81 7.32
CA ALA A 252 -14.11 2.06 6.19
C ALA A 252 -15.06 0.93 6.66
N PRO A 253 -16.13 0.62 5.91
CA PRO A 253 -17.08 -0.41 6.32
C PRO A 253 -16.45 -1.81 6.29
N ARG A 254 -16.96 -2.67 7.16
CA ARG A 254 -16.54 -4.08 7.22
C ARG A 254 -16.88 -4.81 5.93
N ASN A 255 -15.88 -5.43 5.32
CA ASN A 255 -16.07 -6.22 4.12
C ASN A 255 -16.53 -7.65 4.45
N MET A 256 -17.83 -7.91 4.34
CA MET A 256 -18.39 -9.25 4.62
C MET A 256 -18.11 -10.29 3.52
N ALA A 257 -17.47 -9.92 2.40
CA ALA A 257 -16.97 -10.88 1.41
C ALA A 257 -15.71 -11.62 1.87
N ILE A 258 -15.01 -11.10 2.88
CA ILE A 258 -13.87 -11.78 3.52
C ILE A 258 -14.42 -12.73 4.59
N SER A 259 -14.23 -14.03 4.39
CA SER A 259 -14.77 -15.08 5.27
C SER A 259 -14.41 -14.90 6.75
N ARG A 260 -13.19 -14.44 7.03
CA ARG A 260 -12.69 -14.15 8.39
C ARG A 260 -13.53 -13.11 9.12
N ASN A 261 -14.17 -12.20 8.38
CA ASN A 261 -15.02 -11.16 8.96
C ASN A 261 -16.36 -11.70 9.51
N THR A 262 -16.71 -12.94 9.22
CA THR A 262 -17.87 -13.63 9.84
C THR A 262 -17.59 -14.10 11.27
N VAL A 263 -16.31 -14.18 11.68
CA VAL A 263 -15.93 -14.55 13.03
C VAL A 263 -16.16 -13.37 13.96
N ALA A 264 -17.07 -13.53 14.94
CA ALA A 264 -17.57 -12.45 15.80
C ALA A 264 -16.53 -11.68 16.63
N ARG A 265 -15.28 -12.16 16.72
CA ARG A 265 -14.18 -11.53 17.47
C ARG A 265 -12.97 -11.17 16.60
N TYR A 266 -13.11 -11.31 15.28
CA TYR A 266 -12.05 -10.93 14.37
C TYR A 266 -12.20 -9.45 14.02
N ASP A 267 -11.23 -8.65 14.43
CA ASP A 267 -11.07 -7.25 14.03
C ASP A 267 -9.64 -7.10 13.51
N ASP A 268 -9.47 -6.47 12.36
CA ASP A 268 -8.18 -6.01 11.87
C ASP A 268 -7.98 -4.56 12.31
N LEU A 269 -7.07 -4.34 13.25
CA LEU A 269 -6.84 -3.02 13.85
C LEU A 269 -5.57 -2.34 13.34
N GLY A 270 -5.00 -2.83 12.23
CA GLY A 270 -3.87 -2.18 11.57
C GLY A 270 -2.64 -2.09 12.46
N VAL A 271 -2.08 -0.88 12.62
CA VAL A 271 -0.81 -0.62 13.34
C VAL A 271 -0.77 -1.30 14.71
N CYS A 272 -1.85 -1.20 15.50
CA CYS A 272 -1.83 -1.72 16.86
C CYS A 272 -1.84 -3.25 16.95
N ASP A 273 -2.25 -3.95 15.88
CA ASP A 273 -2.20 -5.41 15.80
C ASP A 273 -0.84 -5.94 15.35
N SER A 274 0.02 -5.08 14.78
CA SER A 274 1.37 -5.46 14.33
C SER A 274 2.33 -5.74 15.49
N GLN A 275 2.03 -5.25 16.69
CA GLN A 275 2.92 -5.30 17.86
C GLN A 275 2.38 -6.26 18.95
N PRO A 276 3.27 -7.01 19.65
CA PRO A 276 2.89 -7.72 20.87
C PRO A 276 2.25 -6.75 21.89
N ASP A 277 1.12 -7.15 22.48
CA ASP A 277 0.29 -6.30 23.38
C ASP A 277 -0.15 -4.95 22.78
N GLY A 278 -0.08 -4.79 21.46
CA GLY A 278 -0.24 -3.49 20.82
C GLY A 278 -1.66 -2.91 20.92
N ARG A 279 -2.69 -3.75 21.04
CA ARG A 279 -4.07 -3.32 21.36
C ARG A 279 -4.20 -2.55 22.69
N LYS A 280 -3.20 -2.66 23.57
CA LYS A 280 -3.07 -1.90 24.83
C LYS A 280 -2.03 -0.80 24.71
N ALA A 281 -0.80 -1.12 24.28
CA ALA A 281 0.32 -0.17 24.23
C ALA A 281 0.15 0.91 23.14
N PHE A 282 -0.51 0.57 22.04
CA PHE A 282 -0.77 1.41 20.87
C PHE A 282 -2.28 1.60 20.65
N ALA A 283 -3.07 1.61 21.73
CA ALA A 283 -4.54 1.71 21.66
C ALA A 283 -5.02 2.95 20.90
N ALA A 284 -4.30 4.07 20.97
CA ALA A 284 -4.58 5.30 20.24
C ALA A 284 -4.39 5.19 18.72
N TYR A 285 -3.72 4.14 18.25
CA TYR A 285 -3.44 3.87 16.83
C TYR A 285 -4.21 2.66 16.30
N CYS A 286 -5.10 2.06 17.10
CA CYS A 286 -5.95 0.97 16.62
C CYS A 286 -6.93 1.46 15.57
N GLY A 287 -7.06 0.69 14.49
CA GLY A 287 -7.90 1.02 13.34
C GLY A 287 -7.21 1.92 12.31
N MET A 288 -5.94 2.28 12.53
CA MET A 288 -5.17 3.08 11.59
C MET A 288 -4.43 2.20 10.59
N PHE A 289 -4.50 2.58 9.31
CA PHE A 289 -3.81 1.95 8.20
C PHE A 289 -3.08 3.01 7.38
N MET A 290 -2.01 2.58 6.73
CA MET A 290 -1.15 3.47 5.95
C MET A 290 -1.95 4.23 4.88
N THR A 291 -1.70 5.53 4.75
CA THR A 291 -2.09 6.36 3.61
C THR A 291 -1.34 5.85 2.37
N PRO A 292 -1.98 5.14 1.42
CA PRO A 292 -1.27 4.59 0.28
C PRO A 292 -0.91 5.69 -0.72
N THR A 293 0.15 5.48 -1.51
CA THR A 293 0.38 6.30 -2.72
C THR A 293 -0.86 6.30 -3.62
N LEU A 294 -1.16 7.45 -4.23
CA LEU A 294 -2.18 7.57 -5.28
C LEU A 294 -1.62 7.44 -6.70
N ARG A 295 -0.31 7.23 -6.87
CA ARG A 295 0.23 6.85 -8.17
C ARG A 295 -0.39 5.52 -8.60
N ASN A 296 -0.77 5.44 -9.88
CA ASN A 296 -1.47 4.30 -10.46
C ASN A 296 -2.81 3.96 -9.78
N VAL A 297 -3.44 4.88 -9.05
CA VAL A 297 -4.69 4.59 -8.32
C VAL A 297 -5.87 4.28 -9.25
N ALA A 298 -5.88 4.85 -10.46
CA ALA A 298 -6.97 4.70 -11.41
C ALA A 298 -7.04 3.31 -12.08
N THR A 299 -5.94 2.55 -12.07
CA THR A 299 -5.90 1.17 -12.61
C THR A 299 -6.30 0.12 -11.56
N ARG A 300 -6.49 0.54 -10.30
CA ARG A 300 -6.89 -0.35 -9.21
C ARG A 300 -8.38 -0.69 -9.32
N HIS A 301 -8.71 -1.93 -8.99
CA HIS A 301 -10.10 -2.42 -8.97
C HIS A 301 -10.64 -2.66 -7.56
N VAL A 302 -9.81 -2.48 -6.54
CA VAL A 302 -10.08 -2.79 -5.15
C VAL A 302 -9.40 -1.71 -4.30
N PHE A 303 -10.17 -1.09 -3.40
CA PHE A 303 -9.74 0.07 -2.63
C PHE A 303 -9.94 -0.14 -1.12
N PHE A 304 -9.17 0.60 -0.32
CA PHE A 304 -8.97 0.42 1.12
C PHE A 304 -8.28 -0.91 1.50
N HIS A 305 -7.80 -1.00 2.75
CA HIS A 305 -7.04 -2.14 3.25
C HIS A 305 -7.82 -3.47 3.19
N ASN A 306 -9.15 -3.43 3.30
CA ASN A 306 -10.02 -4.61 3.25
C ASN A 306 -10.73 -4.79 1.90
N GLY A 307 -10.44 -3.95 0.92
CA GLY A 307 -10.98 -4.07 -0.43
C GLY A 307 -12.50 -3.94 -0.56
N VAL A 308 -13.14 -3.16 0.34
CA VAL A 308 -14.61 -3.02 0.39
C VAL A 308 -15.19 -2.20 -0.76
N PHE A 309 -14.39 -1.32 -1.38
CA PHE A 309 -14.82 -0.53 -2.53
C PHE A 309 -14.12 -1.00 -3.80
N HIS A 310 -14.81 -0.86 -4.94
CA HIS A 310 -14.36 -1.36 -6.25
C HIS A 310 -14.27 -0.27 -7.33
N THR A 311 -14.53 0.99 -6.99
CA THR A 311 -14.38 2.12 -7.91
C THR A 311 -13.89 3.35 -7.18
N LEU A 312 -13.14 4.21 -7.86
CA LEU A 312 -12.79 5.54 -7.33
C LEU A 312 -14.05 6.36 -7.00
N LYS A 313 -15.14 6.20 -7.76
CA LYS A 313 -16.41 6.84 -7.43
C LYS A 313 -16.91 6.45 -6.04
N ALA A 314 -16.90 5.16 -5.70
CA ALA A 314 -17.33 4.69 -4.38
C ALA A 314 -16.41 5.21 -3.25
N VAL A 315 -15.10 5.31 -3.52
CA VAL A 315 -14.14 5.92 -2.59
C VAL A 315 -14.46 7.40 -2.36
N LEU A 316 -14.65 8.18 -3.42
CA LEU A 316 -14.95 9.61 -3.33
C LEU A 316 -16.35 9.87 -2.73
N ASP A 317 -17.33 8.99 -3.00
CA ASP A 317 -18.63 9.01 -2.32
C ASP A 317 -18.46 8.77 -0.81
N PHE A 318 -17.62 7.80 -0.42
CA PHE A 318 -17.32 7.55 0.99
C PHE A 318 -16.75 8.80 1.67
N TYR A 319 -15.68 9.39 1.13
CA TYR A 319 -15.11 10.62 1.68
C TYR A 319 -16.15 11.74 1.80
N ALA A 320 -16.95 11.99 0.76
CA ALA A 320 -17.84 13.14 0.72
C ALA A 320 -19.12 12.99 1.56
N VAL A 321 -19.62 11.77 1.78
CA VAL A 321 -20.93 11.56 2.41
C VAL A 321 -20.98 10.48 3.50
N ARG A 322 -19.85 9.93 3.97
CA ARG A 322 -19.83 8.92 5.06
C ARG A 322 -20.65 9.34 6.28
N ASP A 323 -20.44 10.56 6.79
CA ASP A 323 -21.09 11.05 8.01
C ASP A 323 -22.46 11.68 7.77
N LEU A 324 -22.75 12.03 6.51
CA LEU A 324 -24.01 12.63 6.10
C LEU A 324 -25.05 11.58 5.72
N GLN A 325 -24.62 10.48 5.12
CA GLN A 325 -25.44 9.39 4.57
C GLN A 325 -24.84 8.02 4.95
N PRO A 326 -24.63 7.74 6.26
CA PRO A 326 -23.94 6.54 6.72
C PRO A 326 -24.63 5.23 6.29
N GLU A 327 -25.93 5.25 6.04
CA GLU A 327 -26.71 4.12 5.53
C GLU A 327 -26.26 3.62 4.14
N LYS A 328 -25.50 4.43 3.39
CA LYS A 328 -24.89 4.02 2.11
C LYS A 328 -23.72 3.05 2.28
N PHE A 329 -23.05 3.09 3.43
CA PHE A 329 -21.80 2.37 3.66
C PHE A 329 -21.91 1.32 4.76
N TYR A 330 -22.72 1.60 5.78
CA TYR A 330 -22.81 0.78 6.97
C TYR A 330 -24.15 0.04 7.06
N PRO A 331 -24.16 -1.21 7.53
CA PRO A 331 -25.38 -1.99 7.65
C PRO A 331 -26.27 -1.46 8.77
N ARG A 332 -27.58 -1.72 8.64
CA ARG A 332 -28.54 -1.50 9.72
C ARG A 332 -28.48 -2.66 10.70
N GLY A 333 -28.39 -2.35 12.00
CA GLY A 333 -28.48 -3.31 13.09
C GLY A 333 -29.90 -3.84 13.29
N THR A 334 -30.03 -4.84 14.17
CA THR A 334 -31.32 -5.43 14.54
C THR A 334 -32.24 -4.47 15.28
N ASP A 335 -31.67 -3.44 15.92
CA ASP A 335 -32.38 -2.34 16.59
C ASP A 335 -32.87 -1.25 15.61
N GLY A 336 -32.64 -1.45 14.31
CA GLY A 336 -33.01 -0.50 13.26
C GLY A 336 -32.06 0.69 13.12
N LYS A 337 -30.98 0.79 13.91
CA LYS A 337 -30.00 1.88 13.77
C LYS A 337 -28.91 1.52 12.78
N ILE A 338 -28.27 2.52 12.16
CA ILE A 338 -27.10 2.29 11.31
C ILE A 338 -25.91 1.98 12.22
N ASN A 339 -25.25 0.84 12.01
CA ASN A 339 -24.05 0.46 12.75
C ASN A 339 -22.83 1.13 12.12
N ILE A 340 -22.66 2.43 12.35
CA ILE A 340 -21.51 3.18 11.85
C ILE A 340 -20.21 2.59 12.37
N TYR A 341 -19.16 2.65 11.54
CA TYR A 341 -17.83 2.13 11.87
C TYR A 341 -17.90 0.66 12.30
N ASN A 342 -18.66 -0.17 11.57
CA ASN A 342 -18.92 -1.57 11.90
C ASN A 342 -17.69 -2.48 11.81
N ASP A 343 -16.55 -1.98 11.30
CA ASP A 343 -15.28 -2.72 11.29
C ASP A 343 -14.35 -2.34 12.45
N ILE A 344 -14.73 -1.35 13.27
CA ILE A 344 -13.93 -0.85 14.39
C ILE A 344 -14.70 -1.04 15.71
N PRO A 345 -14.13 -1.78 16.69
CA PRO A 345 -14.72 -1.92 18.01
C PRO A 345 -14.97 -0.57 18.68
N GLU A 346 -16.08 -0.46 19.41
CA GLU A 346 -16.54 0.81 19.99
C GLU A 346 -15.47 1.55 20.80
N LYS A 347 -14.67 0.81 21.59
CA LYS A 347 -13.56 1.36 22.39
C LYS A 347 -12.46 2.08 21.61
N TYR A 348 -12.37 1.86 20.29
CA TYR A 348 -11.37 2.48 19.42
C TYR A 348 -11.97 3.49 18.44
N ARG A 349 -13.30 3.69 18.44
CA ARG A 349 -13.95 4.61 17.50
C ARG A 349 -13.56 6.08 17.71
N SER A 350 -13.03 6.43 18.89
CA SER A 350 -12.45 7.76 19.12
C SER A 350 -11.21 8.04 18.28
N ASN A 351 -10.59 7.02 17.69
CA ASN A 351 -9.43 7.19 16.82
C ASN A 351 -9.85 7.61 15.39
N ILE A 352 -11.13 7.47 15.05
CA ILE A 352 -11.64 7.69 13.69
C ILE A 352 -11.67 9.18 13.36
N ASP A 353 -11.25 9.52 12.15
CA ASP A 353 -11.33 10.87 11.62
C ASP A 353 -12.76 11.37 11.54
N THR A 354 -13.06 12.47 12.20
CA THR A 354 -14.35 13.17 12.12
C THR A 354 -14.18 14.70 12.14
N ILE A 355 -12.94 15.18 11.97
CA ILE A 355 -12.60 16.60 12.14
C ILE A 355 -11.93 17.19 10.91
N ASP A 356 -11.30 16.36 10.08
CA ASP A 356 -10.63 16.79 8.88
C ASP A 356 -11.63 16.77 7.72
N ALA A 357 -11.66 17.84 6.92
CA ALA A 357 -12.44 17.84 5.69
C ALA A 357 -11.96 16.66 4.81
N PRO A 358 -12.87 15.92 4.15
CA PRO A 358 -14.31 16.18 4.01
C PRO A 358 -15.24 15.54 5.09
N PHE A 359 -14.69 15.00 6.17
CA PHE A 359 -15.43 14.35 7.27
C PHE A 359 -15.92 15.32 8.37
N ASP A 360 -15.64 16.61 8.23
CA ASP A 360 -15.94 17.66 9.21
C ASP A 360 -17.41 18.13 9.21
N ARG A 361 -18.23 17.61 8.29
CA ARG A 361 -19.64 17.99 8.12
C ARG A 361 -20.55 17.31 9.11
N ARG A 362 -21.59 18.05 9.53
CA ARG A 362 -22.61 17.56 10.45
C ARG A 362 -23.89 17.16 9.73
N SER A 363 -24.64 16.26 10.36
CA SER A 363 -25.95 15.83 9.86
C SER A 363 -26.85 17.03 9.52
N GLY A 364 -27.38 17.05 8.30
CA GLY A 364 -28.21 18.15 7.78
C GLY A 364 -27.45 19.19 6.95
N GLU A 365 -26.12 19.19 6.95
CA GLU A 365 -25.30 20.03 6.08
C GLU A 365 -25.18 19.42 4.67
N ALA A 366 -24.88 20.27 3.69
CA ALA A 366 -24.56 19.82 2.34
C ALA A 366 -23.17 19.16 2.31
N PRO A 367 -22.95 18.14 1.47
CA PRO A 367 -21.62 17.58 1.23
C PRO A 367 -20.63 18.66 0.78
N VAL A 368 -19.39 18.58 1.26
CA VAL A 368 -18.32 19.50 0.86
C VAL A 368 -18.07 19.46 -0.65
N LEU A 369 -18.11 18.24 -1.20
CA LEU A 369 -17.91 17.92 -2.60
C LEU A 369 -19.21 17.47 -3.24
N THR A 370 -19.63 18.19 -4.27
CA THR A 370 -20.71 17.77 -5.18
C THR A 370 -20.27 16.58 -6.03
N GLU A 371 -21.21 15.88 -6.67
CA GLU A 371 -20.88 14.77 -7.58
C GLU A 371 -19.96 15.21 -8.72
N ASN A 372 -20.21 16.37 -9.34
CA ASN A 372 -19.37 16.88 -10.43
C ASN A 372 -17.94 17.20 -9.96
N GLU A 373 -17.80 17.75 -8.75
CA GLU A 373 -16.49 17.99 -8.13
C GLU A 373 -15.75 16.67 -7.84
N ARG A 374 -16.47 15.62 -7.39
CA ARG A 374 -15.88 14.28 -7.23
C ARG A 374 -15.40 13.70 -8.57
N GLN A 375 -16.17 13.87 -9.64
CA GLN A 375 -15.75 13.44 -10.98
C GLN A 375 -14.53 14.22 -11.49
N ALA A 376 -14.43 15.52 -11.19
CA ALA A 376 -13.24 16.29 -11.50
C ALA A 376 -12.00 15.76 -10.77
N ILE A 377 -12.12 15.43 -9.47
CA ILE A 377 -11.02 14.81 -8.71
C ILE A 377 -10.63 13.46 -9.33
N ILE A 378 -11.59 12.62 -9.74
CA ILE A 378 -11.29 11.35 -10.42
C ILE A 378 -10.50 11.59 -11.71
N ALA A 379 -10.90 12.56 -12.53
CA ALA A 379 -10.17 12.93 -13.75
C ALA A 379 -8.74 13.38 -13.44
N PHE A 380 -8.52 14.08 -12.32
CA PHE A 380 -7.16 14.38 -11.85
C PHE A 380 -6.39 13.12 -11.44
N LEU A 381 -7.00 12.21 -10.66
CA LEU A 381 -6.35 10.97 -10.24
C LEU A 381 -5.96 10.06 -11.41
N GLU A 382 -6.71 10.07 -12.51
CA GLU A 382 -6.36 9.37 -13.75
C GLU A 382 -5.03 9.87 -14.35
N THR A 383 -4.67 11.13 -14.13
CA THR A 383 -3.39 11.69 -14.59
C THR A 383 -2.17 11.12 -13.87
N LEU A 384 -2.37 10.44 -12.73
CA LEU A 384 -1.32 9.85 -11.89
C LEU A 384 -0.93 8.42 -12.32
N THR A 385 -1.44 7.96 -13.47
CA THR A 385 -1.17 6.64 -14.02
C THR A 385 0.07 6.70 -14.90
N ASP A 386 1.07 5.87 -14.59
CA ASP A 386 2.26 5.69 -15.42
C ASP A 386 1.87 5.16 -16.81
N MET A 387 2.55 5.68 -17.84
CA MET A 387 2.33 5.26 -19.22
C MET A 387 2.80 3.81 -19.40
N ASP A 388 1.92 2.94 -19.93
CA ASP A 388 2.03 1.48 -20.05
C ASP A 388 3.42 0.84 -19.82
N ALA A 389 3.48 -0.06 -18.84
CA ALA A 389 4.58 -1.01 -18.66
C ALA A 389 4.71 -1.91 -19.92
N PRO A 390 5.92 -2.16 -20.45
CA PRO A 390 6.09 -3.01 -21.63
C PRO A 390 5.58 -4.44 -21.39
N SER A 391 4.98 -5.04 -22.43
CA SER A 391 4.39 -6.37 -22.38
C SER A 391 5.38 -7.48 -21.97
N VAL A 392 4.85 -8.50 -21.28
CA VAL A 392 5.57 -9.69 -20.77
C VAL A 392 6.37 -10.42 -21.87
N ASP A 393 6.01 -10.26 -23.14
CA ASP A 393 6.69 -10.89 -24.28
C ASP A 393 8.14 -10.42 -24.49
N HIS A 394 8.52 -9.24 -23.99
CA HIS A 394 9.92 -8.78 -24.03
C HIS A 394 10.80 -9.39 -22.93
N VAL A 395 10.22 -10.05 -21.93
CA VAL A 395 10.94 -10.55 -20.74
C VAL A 395 11.62 -11.90 -20.99
N ALA A 396 11.01 -12.77 -21.78
CA ALA A 396 11.54 -14.10 -22.08
C ALA A 396 12.74 -14.07 -23.07
N ALA A 397 12.83 -13.06 -23.93
CA ALA A 397 13.84 -12.98 -24.98
C ALA A 397 15.22 -12.51 -24.48
N THR A 398 15.28 -11.73 -23.40
CA THR A 398 16.56 -11.13 -22.93
C THR A 398 17.41 -12.12 -22.13
N VAL A 399 16.80 -13.16 -21.55
CA VAL A 399 17.50 -14.17 -20.74
C VAL A 399 18.24 -15.20 -21.61
N THR A 400 17.76 -15.49 -22.82
CA THR A 400 18.42 -16.44 -23.74
C THR A 400 19.50 -15.79 -24.61
N GLY A 401 19.46 -14.47 -24.81
CA GLY A 401 20.40 -13.75 -25.67
C GLY A 401 21.77 -13.39 -25.05
N GLN A 402 21.88 -13.30 -23.72
CA GLN A 402 23.12 -12.89 -23.05
C GLN A 402 24.07 -14.05 -22.67
N VAL A 403 23.65 -15.31 -22.83
CA VAL A 403 24.50 -16.48 -22.54
C VAL A 403 25.22 -17.01 -23.80
N GLY A 404 24.91 -16.47 -24.99
CA GLY A 404 25.38 -17.00 -26.28
C GLY A 404 26.44 -16.20 -27.04
N ARG A 405 26.96 -15.08 -26.50
CA ARG A 405 28.00 -14.27 -27.17
C ARG A 405 29.10 -13.88 -26.20
N GLY A 406 30.06 -14.78 -26.03
CA GLY A 406 31.21 -14.52 -25.18
C GLY A 406 32.29 -15.58 -25.23
N GLN A 407 32.49 -16.26 -26.37
CA GLN A 407 33.69 -17.03 -26.70
C GLN A 407 33.81 -17.08 -28.23
N ASP A 408 34.60 -16.16 -28.79
CA ASP A 408 35.37 -16.29 -30.04
C ASP A 408 35.91 -14.90 -30.38
N GLU A 409 37.05 -14.55 -29.77
CA GLU A 409 38.16 -13.76 -30.33
C GLU A 409 39.39 -13.85 -29.43
#